data_AF-A0A6J8DEU2-F1
#
_entry.id   AF-A0A6J8DEU2-F1
#
_cell.length_a   1.000
_cell.length_b   1.000
_cell.length_c   1.000
_cell.angle_alpha   90.00
_cell.angle_beta   90.00
_cell.angle_gamma   90.00
#
_symmetry.space_group_name_H-M   'P 1'
#
loop_
_entity.id
_entity.type
_entity.pdbx_description
1 polymer ?
#
loop_
_entity_poly.entity_id
_entity_poly.type
_entity_poly.pdbx_seq_one_letter_code
_entity_poly.pdbx_strand_id
1 'polypeptide(L)'
;MLQVTFSIIYQVGQYSTANCILLGIEPIESTVDRLQLTFFGGIIHENTSIEYRIIERQLIMSKQNATSFISRLETALSKYKLPKAQELLLVKPTREKWKTTVKCAIQQYWTEKWEIEKSEKSTMKFIDIKTRPNGNYHQIWKFTSNKTLEVKKEEIKAKLITRIYTLQADRAKFSRNVEQDICSLCGSAKEDTVHFMLECKALNPERDKHLTTLKS
;
A
#
# COMPACT_ATOMS: atom_id res chain seq x y z
N MET A 1 13.24 -2.13 -15.36
CA MET A 1 12.62 -2.41 -14.05
C MET A 1 11.97 -1.15 -13.46
N LEU A 2 12.69 -0.04 -13.26
CA LEU A 2 12.11 1.24 -12.78
C LEU A 2 10.90 1.74 -13.60
N GLN A 3 10.92 1.66 -14.94
CA GLN A 3 9.77 2.04 -15.78
C GLN A 3 8.51 1.19 -15.53
N VAL A 4 8.67 -0.10 -15.19
CA VAL A 4 7.54 -0.99 -14.88
C VAL A 4 6.94 -0.60 -13.53
N THR A 5 7.77 -0.28 -12.55
CA THR A 5 7.31 0.21 -11.24
C THR A 5 6.53 1.52 -11.38
N PHE A 6 6.98 2.47 -12.21
CA PHE A 6 6.27 3.74 -12.41
C PHE A 6 4.92 3.60 -13.13
N SER A 7 4.81 2.77 -14.18
CA SER A 7 3.52 2.54 -14.85
C SER A 7 2.50 1.83 -13.95
N ILE A 8 2.95 0.89 -13.11
CA ILE A 8 2.10 0.22 -12.11
C ILE A 8 1.62 1.25 -11.07
N ILE A 9 2.52 2.03 -10.47
CA ILE A 9 2.19 3.02 -9.43
C ILE A 9 1.20 4.09 -9.94
N TYR A 10 1.29 4.53 -11.20
CA TYR A 10 0.48 5.64 -11.71
C TYR A 10 -0.96 5.25 -12.11
N GLN A 11 -1.21 3.99 -12.47
CA GLN A 11 -2.54 3.56 -12.95
C GLN A 11 -3.53 3.18 -11.84
N VAL A 12 -3.08 3.04 -10.59
CA VAL A 12 -3.92 2.50 -9.51
C VAL A 12 -3.67 3.31 -8.24
N GLY A 13 -4.36 4.44 -8.09
CA GLY A 13 -4.28 5.31 -6.91
C GLY A 13 -4.77 4.69 -5.58
N GLN A 14 -4.95 3.37 -5.51
CA GLN A 14 -5.46 2.64 -4.35
C GLN A 14 -4.77 1.26 -4.23
N TYR A 15 -3.44 1.23 -4.20
CA TYR A 15 -2.78 0.01 -3.75
C TYR A 15 -3.01 -0.17 -2.25
N SER A 16 -3.54 -1.33 -1.87
CA SER A 16 -3.49 -1.78 -0.48
C SER A 16 -2.05 -1.84 0.01
N THR A 17 -1.85 -1.73 1.32
CA THR A 17 -0.54 -1.93 1.96
C THR A 17 0.08 -3.25 1.51
N ALA A 18 -0.75 -4.31 1.40
CA ALA A 18 -0.33 -5.62 0.92
C ALA A 18 0.30 -5.62 -0.49
N ASN A 19 -0.24 -4.87 -1.45
CA ASN A 19 0.32 -4.80 -2.79
C ASN A 19 1.67 -4.08 -2.82
N CYS A 20 1.79 -2.97 -2.10
CA CYS A 20 3.06 -2.24 -1.96
C CYS A 20 4.14 -3.15 -1.36
N ILE A 21 3.77 -3.92 -0.34
CA ILE A 21 4.66 -4.88 0.33
C ILE A 21 5.09 -6.01 -0.61
N LEU A 22 4.17 -6.58 -1.40
CA LEU A 22 4.54 -7.59 -2.39
C LEU A 22 5.54 -7.04 -3.41
N LEU A 23 5.40 -5.78 -3.80
CA LEU A 23 6.32 -5.10 -4.72
C LEU A 23 7.63 -4.68 -4.06
N GLY A 24 7.76 -4.82 -2.75
CA GLY A 24 8.92 -4.36 -1.98
C GLY A 24 9.06 -2.84 -1.91
N ILE A 25 7.98 -2.11 -2.21
CA ILE A 25 7.94 -0.64 -2.22
C ILE A 25 7.16 -0.12 -1.03
N GLU A 26 7.53 1.06 -0.57
CA GLU A 26 6.77 1.75 0.45
C GLU A 26 5.46 2.32 -0.13
N PRO A 27 4.36 2.35 0.65
CA PRO A 27 3.13 3.03 0.23
C PRO A 27 3.39 4.49 -0.14
N ILE A 28 2.71 4.99 -1.18
CA ILE A 28 2.89 6.39 -1.61
C ILE A 28 2.62 7.39 -0.47
N GLU A 29 1.63 7.08 0.36
CA GLU A 29 1.27 7.86 1.55
C GLU A 29 2.46 8.00 2.51
N SER A 30 3.23 6.93 2.75
CA SER A 30 4.40 6.99 3.63
C SER A 30 5.50 7.89 3.06
N THR A 31 5.63 7.95 1.73
CA THR A 31 6.59 8.82 1.05
C THR A 31 6.18 10.28 1.18
N VAL A 32 4.90 10.59 0.96
CA VAL A 32 4.34 11.93 1.14
C VAL A 32 4.51 12.39 2.59
N ASP A 33 4.12 11.56 3.54
CA ASP A 33 4.23 11.84 4.97
C ASP A 33 5.69 12.07 5.38
N ARG A 34 6.62 11.22 4.92
CA ARG A 34 8.06 11.37 5.20
C ARG A 34 8.60 12.70 4.66
N LEU A 35 8.24 13.06 3.43
CA LEU A 35 8.68 14.33 2.82
C LEU A 35 8.14 15.52 3.61
N GLN A 36 6.86 15.49 3.99
CA GLN A 36 6.23 16.52 4.80
C GLN A 36 6.90 16.68 6.17
N LEU A 37 7.13 15.57 6.87
CA LEU A 37 7.80 15.56 8.19
C LEU A 37 9.28 15.99 8.09
N THR A 38 9.97 15.61 7.01
CA THR A 38 11.36 16.02 6.78
C THR A 38 11.44 17.52 6.47
N PHE A 39 10.53 18.03 5.64
CA PHE A 39 10.42 19.45 5.32
C PHE A 39 10.13 20.28 6.57
N PHE A 40 9.15 19.88 7.38
CA PHE A 40 8.88 20.49 8.68
C PHE A 40 10.10 20.47 9.60
N GLY A 41 10.79 19.33 9.67
CA GLY A 41 12.05 19.19 10.39
C GLY A 41 13.11 20.20 9.94
N GLY A 42 13.19 20.51 8.64
CA GLY A 42 14.04 21.57 8.11
C GLY A 42 13.66 22.94 8.67
N ILE A 43 12.38 23.29 8.58
CA ILE A 43 11.87 24.59 9.01
C ILE A 43 12.13 24.86 10.50
N ILE A 44 11.87 23.88 11.37
CA ILE A 44 12.03 24.10 12.83
C ILE A 44 13.48 24.39 13.25
N HIS A 45 14.46 23.96 12.45
CA HIS A 45 15.88 24.23 12.69
C HIS A 45 16.30 25.63 12.21
N GLU A 46 15.56 26.25 11.30
CA GLU A 46 15.84 27.57 10.73
C GLU A 46 14.90 28.61 11.37
N ASN A 47 15.12 28.91 12.66
CA ASN A 47 14.21 29.74 13.46
C ASN A 47 14.12 31.22 13.02
N THR A 48 15.06 31.69 12.20
CA THR A 48 15.05 33.03 11.60
C THR A 48 14.30 33.10 10.28
N SER A 49 13.89 31.96 9.71
CA SER A 49 13.20 31.89 8.43
C SER A 49 11.78 32.44 8.50
N ILE A 50 11.28 32.90 7.35
CA ILE A 50 9.89 33.36 7.22
C ILE A 50 8.94 32.17 7.39
N GLU A 51 9.33 31.00 6.89
CA GLU A 51 8.63 29.73 6.99
C GLU A 51 8.40 29.34 8.44
N TYR A 52 9.42 29.48 9.30
CA TYR A 52 9.29 29.20 10.73
C TYR A 52 8.22 30.09 11.37
N ARG A 53 8.26 31.40 11.11
CA ARG A 53 7.28 32.36 11.63
C ARG A 53 5.86 32.09 11.13
N ILE A 54 5.73 31.67 9.86
CA ILE A 54 4.44 31.26 9.28
C ILE A 54 3.91 30.03 10.02
N ILE A 55 4.73 29.01 10.22
CA ILE A 55 4.33 27.77 10.92
C ILE A 55 3.93 28.07 12.36
N GLU A 56 4.75 28.83 13.10
CA GLU A 56 4.46 29.23 14.47
C GLU A 56 3.10 29.95 14.56
N ARG A 57 2.87 30.93 13.69
CA ARG A 57 1.59 31.64 13.62
C ARG A 57 0.44 30.71 13.26
N GLN A 58 0.62 29.84 12.26
CA GLN A 58 -0.44 28.92 11.83
C GLN A 58 -0.78 27.89 12.92
N LEU A 59 0.18 27.45 13.73
CA LEU A 59 -0.07 26.55 14.86
C LEU A 59 -0.88 27.22 15.98
N ILE A 60 -0.73 28.54 16.16
CA ILE A 60 -1.55 29.32 17.10
C ILE A 60 -2.97 29.55 16.55
N MET A 61 -3.08 29.78 15.25
CA MET A 61 -4.34 30.16 14.59
C MET A 61 -5.18 28.97 14.10
N SER A 62 -4.60 27.79 13.94
CA SER A 62 -5.28 26.67 13.28
C SER A 62 -6.43 26.13 14.11
N LYS A 63 -7.66 26.29 13.60
CA LYS A 63 -8.82 25.50 14.02
C LYS A 63 -8.68 24.08 13.47
N GLN A 64 -9.12 23.07 14.22
CA GLN A 64 -8.93 21.64 13.93
C GLN A 64 -9.47 21.13 12.56
N ASN A 65 -10.21 21.93 11.79
CA ASN A 65 -10.93 21.49 10.58
C ASN A 65 -10.46 22.11 9.25
N ALA A 66 -9.32 22.79 9.19
CA ALA A 66 -8.84 23.40 7.95
C ALA A 66 -8.06 22.39 7.07
N THR A 67 -8.13 22.50 5.74
CA THR A 67 -7.30 21.75 4.77
C THR A 67 -5.89 22.36 4.60
N SER A 68 -5.28 22.82 5.69
CA SER A 68 -3.99 23.51 5.68
C SER A 68 -2.79 22.54 5.66
N PHE A 69 -1.59 23.07 5.43
CA PHE A 69 -0.36 22.32 5.63
C PHE A 69 -0.22 21.81 7.08
N ILE A 70 -0.56 22.66 8.06
CA ILE A 70 -0.47 22.33 9.49
C ILE A 70 -1.40 21.20 9.89
N SER A 71 -2.65 21.18 9.40
CA SER A 71 -3.56 20.07 9.72
C SER A 71 -3.06 18.74 9.17
N ARG A 72 -2.56 18.72 7.92
CA ARG A 72 -1.92 17.53 7.34
C ARG A 72 -0.67 17.10 8.12
N LEU A 73 0.13 18.07 8.60
CA LEU A 73 1.28 17.82 9.45
C LEU A 73 0.88 17.17 10.77
N GLU A 74 -0.10 17.72 11.47
CA GLU A 74 -0.61 17.17 12.72
C GLU A 74 -1.23 15.78 12.53
N THR A 75 -1.95 15.55 11.43
CA THR A 75 -2.45 14.20 11.07
C THR A 75 -1.28 13.22 10.91
N ALA A 76 -0.22 13.60 10.20
CA ALA A 76 0.96 12.75 10.04
C ALA A 76 1.66 12.50 11.38
N LEU A 77 1.90 13.53 12.19
CA LEU A 77 2.52 13.41 13.51
C LEU A 77 1.72 12.46 14.41
N SER A 78 0.40 12.63 14.47
CA SER A 78 -0.50 11.76 15.24
C SER A 78 -0.50 10.32 14.72
N LYS A 79 -0.60 10.12 13.41
CA LYS A 79 -0.58 8.80 12.76
C LYS A 79 0.66 7.99 13.13
N TYR A 80 1.84 8.63 13.17
CA TYR A 80 3.11 7.99 13.51
C TYR A 80 3.48 8.10 14.99
N LYS A 81 2.55 8.53 15.86
CA LYS A 81 2.79 8.70 17.31
C LYS A 81 4.01 9.57 17.62
N LEU A 82 4.25 10.60 16.80
CA LEU A 82 5.32 11.57 16.97
C LEU A 82 4.87 12.73 17.88
N PRO A 83 5.81 13.47 18.51
CA PRO A 83 5.47 14.65 19.30
C PRO A 83 4.72 15.70 18.49
N LYS A 84 3.84 16.45 19.14
CA LYS A 84 3.05 17.51 18.47
C LYS A 84 3.96 18.58 17.88
N ALA A 85 3.51 19.30 16.85
CA ALA A 85 4.36 20.31 16.21
C ALA A 85 4.76 21.42 17.20
N GLN A 86 3.87 21.81 18.12
CA GLN A 86 4.16 22.77 19.19
C GLN A 86 5.27 22.28 20.13
N GLU A 87 5.27 21.01 20.52
CA GLU A 87 6.31 20.42 21.37
C GLU A 87 7.66 20.41 20.65
N LEU A 88 7.66 20.15 19.34
CA LEU A 88 8.87 20.15 18.51
C LEU A 88 9.45 21.56 18.28
N LEU A 89 8.64 22.62 18.38
CA LEU A 89 9.14 24.00 18.37
C LEU A 89 9.86 24.36 19.68
N LEU A 90 9.35 23.86 20.82
CA LEU A 90 9.92 24.11 22.14
C LEU A 90 11.19 23.28 22.37
N VAL A 91 11.15 21.98 22.04
CA VAL A 91 12.25 21.03 22.26
C VAL A 91 12.67 20.45 20.91
N LYS A 92 13.65 21.10 20.28
CA LYS A 92 14.10 20.77 18.93
C LYS A 92 15.02 19.55 18.95
N PRO A 93 14.65 18.42 18.32
CA PRO A 93 15.60 17.33 18.10
C PRO A 93 16.66 17.79 17.10
N THR A 94 17.87 17.22 17.12
CA THR A 94 18.86 17.46 16.05
C THR A 94 18.34 16.94 14.70
N ARG A 95 18.84 17.49 13.60
CA ARG A 95 18.38 17.14 12.23
C ARG A 95 18.50 15.64 11.93
N GLU A 96 19.60 15.04 12.37
CA GLU A 96 19.94 13.62 12.20
C GLU A 96 19.05 12.74 13.07
N LYS A 97 18.84 13.16 14.33
CA LYS A 97 17.92 12.48 15.25
C LYS A 97 16.50 12.52 14.70
N TRP A 98 16.04 13.67 14.21
CA TRP A 98 14.71 13.82 13.61
C TRP A 98 14.52 12.91 12.39
N LYS A 99 15.45 12.94 11.43
CA LYS A 99 15.41 12.06 10.25
C LYS A 99 15.30 10.58 10.64
N THR A 100 16.09 10.18 11.64
CA THR A 100 16.10 8.80 12.14
C THR A 100 14.78 8.45 12.83
N THR A 101 14.29 9.31 13.72
CA THR A 101 13.01 9.15 14.41
C THR A 101 11.84 9.03 13.42
N VAL A 102 11.75 9.92 12.43
CA VAL A 102 10.71 9.88 11.39
C VAL A 102 10.80 8.57 10.60
N LYS A 103 11.99 8.18 10.15
CA LYS A 103 12.18 6.93 9.40
C LYS A 103 11.73 5.71 10.21
N CYS A 104 12.15 5.61 11.46
CA CYS A 104 11.79 4.50 12.34
C CYS A 104 10.29 4.48 12.64
N ALA A 105 9.67 5.62 12.95
CA ALA A 105 8.25 5.70 13.27
C ALA A 105 7.36 5.32 12.07
N ILE A 106 7.70 5.78 10.86
CA ILE A 106 7.01 5.40 9.63
C ILE A 106 7.16 3.90 9.39
N GLN A 107 8.39 3.38 9.46
CA GLN A 107 8.64 1.95 9.24
C GLN A 107 7.87 1.08 10.25
N GLN A 108 7.87 1.47 11.53
CA GLN A 108 7.14 0.77 12.58
C GLN A 108 5.64 0.75 12.29
N TYR A 109 5.02 1.90 12.03
CA TYR A 109 3.59 2.00 11.75
C TYR A 109 3.17 1.08 10.58
N TRP A 110 3.90 1.12 9.47
CA TRP A 110 3.55 0.31 8.31
C TRP A 110 3.81 -1.19 8.52
N THR A 111 4.78 -1.54 9.37
CA THR A 111 5.01 -2.92 9.78
C THR A 111 3.87 -3.43 10.66
N GLU A 112 3.43 -2.64 11.64
CA GLU A 112 2.27 -2.97 12.50
C GLU A 112 0.98 -3.11 11.68
N LYS A 113 0.69 -2.13 10.82
CA LYS A 113 -0.48 -2.14 9.93
C LYS A 113 -0.47 -3.37 9.01
N TRP A 114 0.70 -3.74 8.51
CA TRP A 114 0.85 -4.94 7.70
C TRP A 114 0.51 -6.22 8.46
N GLU A 115 1.04 -6.41 9.67
CA GLU A 115 0.77 -7.61 10.45
C GLU A 115 -0.73 -7.73 10.78
N ILE A 116 -1.40 -6.60 11.02
CA ILE A 116 -2.87 -6.55 11.17
C ILE A 116 -3.56 -7.03 9.87
N GLU A 117 -3.26 -6.40 8.72
CA GLU A 117 -3.86 -6.77 7.42
C GLU A 117 -3.59 -8.24 7.05
N LYS A 118 -2.41 -8.75 7.42
CA LYS A 118 -2.03 -10.15 7.21
C LYS A 118 -2.87 -11.09 8.07
N SER A 119 -3.14 -10.73 9.32
CA SER A 119 -3.99 -11.54 10.23
C SER A 119 -5.46 -11.58 9.80
N GLU A 120 -5.98 -10.50 9.22
CA GLU A 120 -7.36 -10.40 8.75
C GLU A 120 -7.62 -11.25 7.49
N LYS A 121 -6.58 -11.49 6.69
CA LYS A 121 -6.68 -12.17 5.40
C LYS A 121 -6.16 -13.58 5.48
N SER A 122 -7.07 -14.54 5.58
CA SER A 122 -6.75 -15.98 5.63
C SER A 122 -5.94 -16.51 4.43
N THR A 123 -5.92 -15.80 3.29
CA THR A 123 -5.11 -16.14 2.12
C THR A 123 -3.64 -15.70 2.24
N MET A 124 -3.35 -14.72 3.09
CA MET A 124 -1.99 -14.18 3.26
C MET A 124 -1.06 -15.16 3.99
N LYS A 125 -1.61 -16.14 4.71
CA LYS A 125 -0.84 -17.21 5.36
C LYS A 125 -0.07 -18.09 4.36
N PHE A 126 -0.48 -18.10 3.09
CA PHE A 126 0.16 -18.88 2.04
C PHE A 126 1.29 -18.12 1.32
N ILE A 127 1.54 -16.86 1.71
CA ILE A 127 2.62 -16.05 1.15
C ILE A 127 3.73 -15.97 2.18
N ASP A 128 4.86 -16.59 1.87
CA ASP A 128 6.10 -16.40 2.64
C ASP A 128 6.72 -15.05 2.29
N ILE A 129 6.13 -13.98 2.82
CA ILE A 129 6.73 -12.66 2.78
C ILE A 129 7.75 -12.62 3.90
N LYS A 130 9.04 -12.68 3.52
CA LYS A 130 10.17 -12.52 4.43
C LYS A 130 9.92 -11.37 5.40
N THR A 131 10.42 -11.50 6.62
CA THR A 131 10.30 -10.58 7.76
C THR A 131 10.71 -9.11 7.50
N ARG A 132 11.22 -8.78 6.31
CA ARG A 132 11.50 -7.41 5.85
C ARG A 132 10.90 -7.19 4.46
N PRO A 133 9.67 -6.67 4.38
CA PRO A 133 9.02 -6.41 3.10
C PRO A 133 9.67 -5.24 2.33
N ASN A 134 10.36 -4.32 3.00
CA ASN A 134 10.90 -3.13 2.33
C ASN A 134 12.24 -3.44 1.64
N GLY A 135 12.31 -3.14 0.34
CA GLY A 135 13.54 -3.18 -0.45
C GLY A 135 13.77 -4.48 -1.24
N ASN A 136 12.98 -5.53 -1.01
CA ASN A 136 13.03 -6.75 -1.81
C ASN A 136 11.63 -7.09 -2.32
N TYR A 137 11.47 -7.24 -3.63
CA TYR A 137 10.23 -7.71 -4.21
C TYR A 137 9.95 -9.17 -3.81
N HIS A 138 8.68 -9.50 -3.62
CA HIS A 138 8.26 -10.87 -3.37
C HIS A 138 8.55 -11.77 -4.59
N GLN A 139 8.76 -13.07 -4.36
CA GLN A 139 9.12 -14.02 -5.43
C GLN A 139 8.11 -14.10 -6.57
N ILE A 140 6.86 -13.70 -6.31
CA ILE A 140 5.82 -13.56 -7.34
C ILE A 140 6.27 -12.66 -8.50
N TRP A 141 7.10 -11.65 -8.24
CA TRP A 141 7.62 -10.73 -9.25
C TRP A 141 8.97 -11.14 -9.86
N LYS A 142 9.57 -12.25 -9.39
CA LYS A 142 10.95 -12.64 -9.78
C LYS A 142 11.06 -13.01 -11.26
N PHE A 143 9.98 -13.49 -11.87
CA PHE A 143 9.99 -14.03 -13.23
C PHE A 143 9.27 -13.13 -14.25
N THR A 144 8.92 -11.91 -13.87
CA THR A 144 8.17 -11.01 -14.76
C THR A 144 9.08 -10.43 -15.84
N SER A 145 8.83 -10.77 -17.10
CA SER A 145 9.46 -10.06 -18.22
C SER A 145 8.96 -8.61 -18.30
N ASN A 146 9.72 -7.69 -18.91
CA ASN A 146 9.28 -6.30 -19.12
C ASN A 146 8.12 -6.16 -20.14
N LYS A 147 7.55 -7.28 -20.63
CA LYS A 147 6.41 -7.26 -21.55
C LYS A 147 5.15 -6.87 -20.79
N THR A 148 4.38 -5.91 -21.32
CA THR A 148 3.15 -5.38 -20.70
C THR A 148 2.16 -6.47 -20.30
N LEU A 149 2.01 -7.52 -21.10
CA LEU A 149 1.11 -8.64 -20.80
C LEU A 149 1.52 -9.41 -19.55
N GLU A 150 2.81 -9.69 -19.38
CA GLU A 150 3.31 -10.42 -18.20
C GLU A 150 3.19 -9.58 -16.93
N VAL A 151 3.44 -8.27 -17.03
CA VAL A 151 3.20 -7.34 -15.92
C VAL A 151 1.73 -7.37 -15.48
N LYS A 152 0.78 -7.31 -16.42
CA LYS A 152 -0.66 -7.40 -16.12
C LYS A 152 -1.05 -8.72 -15.47
N LYS A 153 -0.45 -9.84 -15.90
CA LYS A 153 -0.71 -11.16 -15.29
C LYS A 153 -0.27 -11.19 -13.84
N GLU A 154 0.94 -10.70 -13.54
CA GLU A 154 1.45 -10.67 -12.17
C GLU A 154 0.67 -9.69 -11.28
N GLU A 155 0.22 -8.56 -11.83
CA GLU A 155 -0.70 -7.65 -11.15
C GLU A 155 -2.01 -8.34 -10.76
N ILE A 156 -2.61 -9.12 -11.68
CA ILE A 156 -3.83 -9.89 -11.40
C ILE A 156 -3.57 -10.94 -10.32
N LYS A 157 -2.44 -11.67 -10.38
CA LYS A 157 -2.06 -12.65 -9.35
C LYS A 157 -1.93 -12.00 -7.98
N ALA A 158 -1.25 -10.86 -7.89
CA ALA A 158 -1.14 -10.09 -6.65
C ALA A 158 -2.51 -9.64 -6.14
N LYS A 159 -3.38 -9.13 -7.01
CA LYS A 159 -4.76 -8.74 -6.66
C LYS A 159 -5.59 -9.93 -6.15
N LEU A 160 -5.47 -11.11 -6.76
CA LEU A 160 -6.17 -12.32 -6.33
C LEU A 160 -5.72 -12.74 -4.93
N ILE A 161 -4.41 -12.79 -4.72
CA ILE A 161 -3.81 -13.20 -3.45
C ILE A 161 -4.20 -12.25 -2.31
N THR A 162 -4.18 -10.94 -2.58
CA THR A 162 -4.55 -9.88 -1.64
C THR A 162 -6.07 -9.70 -1.47
N ARG A 163 -6.89 -10.48 -2.18
CA ARG A 163 -8.36 -10.39 -2.24
C ARG A 163 -8.90 -9.02 -2.70
N ILE A 164 -8.17 -8.36 -3.59
CA ILE A 164 -8.55 -7.06 -4.18
C ILE A 164 -9.06 -7.25 -5.60
N TYR A 165 -8.82 -8.41 -6.20
CA TYR A 165 -9.38 -8.73 -7.49
C TYR A 165 -10.91 -8.87 -7.38
N THR A 166 -11.63 -7.95 -8.03
CA THR A 166 -13.10 -7.94 -8.03
C THR A 166 -13.63 -8.98 -9.03
N LEU A 167 -14.10 -10.11 -8.51
CA LEU A 167 -14.77 -11.15 -9.30
C LEU A 167 -16.19 -10.73 -9.69
N GLN A 168 -16.80 -11.40 -10.67
CA GLN A 168 -18.17 -11.08 -11.10
C GLN A 168 -19.17 -11.17 -9.94
N ALA A 169 -19.01 -12.16 -9.03
CA ALA A 169 -19.84 -12.25 -7.83
C ALA A 169 -19.73 -11.03 -6.91
N ASP A 170 -18.57 -10.36 -6.87
CA ASP A 170 -18.39 -9.14 -6.08
C ASP A 170 -18.97 -7.93 -6.80
N ARG A 171 -18.82 -7.85 -8.13
CA ARG A 171 -19.45 -6.80 -8.94
C ARG A 171 -20.97 -6.84 -8.83
N ALA A 172 -21.55 -8.05 -8.92
CA ALA A 172 -22.98 -8.30 -8.81
C ALA A 172 -23.58 -7.84 -7.47
N LYS A 173 -22.79 -7.81 -6.37
CA LYS A 173 -23.26 -7.27 -5.07
C LYS A 173 -23.48 -5.76 -5.11
N PHE A 174 -22.72 -5.03 -5.96
CA PHE A 174 -22.79 -3.57 -6.04
C PHE A 174 -23.64 -3.09 -7.22
N SER A 175 -23.71 -3.86 -8.31
CA SER A 175 -24.65 -3.61 -9.39
C SER A 175 -26.03 -4.14 -9.01
N ARG A 176 -27.09 -3.35 -9.18
CA ARG A 176 -28.48 -3.84 -8.97
C ARG A 176 -28.92 -4.96 -9.95
N ASN A 177 -28.05 -5.39 -10.85
CA ASN A 177 -28.30 -6.42 -11.84
C ASN A 177 -27.79 -7.79 -11.34
N VAL A 178 -28.72 -8.63 -10.92
CA VAL A 178 -28.47 -9.98 -10.38
C VAL A 178 -27.90 -10.94 -11.45
N GLU A 179 -28.19 -10.70 -12.73
CA GLU A 179 -27.74 -11.53 -13.86
C GLU A 179 -26.22 -11.51 -14.11
N GLN A 180 -25.45 -10.74 -13.35
CA GLN A 180 -24.00 -10.57 -13.52
C GLN A 180 -23.15 -11.45 -12.60
N ASP A 181 -23.72 -12.37 -11.81
CA ASP A 181 -22.92 -13.17 -10.88
C ASP A 181 -22.32 -14.46 -11.48
N ILE A 182 -22.76 -14.86 -12.68
CA ILE A 182 -22.28 -16.05 -13.39
C ILE A 182 -20.86 -15.81 -13.96
N CYS A 183 -20.02 -16.84 -13.87
CA CYS A 183 -18.66 -16.81 -14.41
C CYS A 183 -18.65 -16.62 -15.93
N SER A 184 -18.04 -15.52 -16.34
CA SER A 184 -17.89 -15.13 -17.74
C SER A 184 -17.04 -16.11 -18.58
N LEU A 185 -16.27 -16.98 -17.93
CA LEU A 185 -15.38 -17.92 -18.62
C LEU A 185 -16.08 -19.25 -18.96
N CYS A 186 -16.86 -19.79 -18.02
CA CYS A 186 -17.48 -21.11 -18.18
C CYS A 186 -19.00 -21.06 -18.32
N GLY A 187 -19.65 -19.94 -17.96
CA GLY A 187 -21.09 -19.77 -17.99
C GLY A 187 -21.89 -20.68 -17.05
N SER A 188 -21.23 -21.45 -16.16
CA SER A 188 -21.87 -22.58 -15.46
C SER A 188 -22.23 -22.34 -14.00
N ALA A 189 -21.52 -21.45 -13.31
CA ALA A 189 -21.71 -21.20 -11.88
C ALA A 189 -21.34 -19.77 -11.52
N LYS A 190 -21.68 -19.35 -10.30
CA LYS A 190 -21.29 -18.05 -9.75
C LYS A 190 -19.77 -17.90 -9.70
N GLU A 191 -19.24 -16.76 -10.14
CA GLU A 191 -17.81 -16.49 -10.09
C GLU A 191 -17.38 -15.97 -8.72
N ASP A 192 -17.33 -16.86 -7.74
CA ASP A 192 -16.63 -16.58 -6.49
C ASP A 192 -15.17 -17.09 -6.53
N THR A 193 -14.42 -16.82 -5.46
CA THR A 193 -13.00 -17.18 -5.39
C THR A 193 -12.79 -18.69 -5.50
N VAL A 194 -13.69 -19.50 -4.95
CA VAL A 194 -13.58 -20.97 -4.98
C VAL A 194 -13.79 -21.45 -6.41
N HIS A 195 -14.86 -20.98 -7.05
CA HIS A 195 -15.15 -21.33 -8.43
C HIS A 195 -14.01 -20.92 -9.35
N PHE A 196 -13.58 -19.66 -9.30
CA PHE A 196 -12.52 -19.14 -10.17
C PHE A 196 -11.21 -19.91 -9.99
N MET A 197 -10.76 -20.09 -8.74
CA MET A 197 -9.46 -20.68 -8.45
C MET A 197 -9.44 -22.21 -8.62
N LEU A 198 -10.53 -22.92 -8.33
CA LEU A 198 -10.51 -24.37 -8.15
C LEU A 198 -11.46 -25.16 -9.07
N GLU A 199 -12.59 -24.58 -9.49
CA GLU A 199 -13.67 -25.37 -10.12
C GLU A 199 -13.98 -24.98 -11.57
N CYS A 200 -13.62 -23.76 -11.98
CA CYS A 200 -13.93 -23.24 -13.30
C CYS A 200 -13.27 -24.10 -14.39
N LYS A 201 -14.10 -24.81 -15.17
CA LYS A 201 -13.63 -25.77 -16.18
C LYS A 201 -12.76 -25.12 -17.26
N ALA A 202 -13.06 -23.88 -17.62
CA ALA A 202 -12.29 -23.11 -18.60
C ALA A 202 -10.83 -22.89 -18.17
N LEU A 203 -10.54 -22.95 -16.87
CA LEU A 203 -9.20 -22.76 -16.32
C LEU A 203 -8.46 -24.08 -16.01
N ASN A 204 -9.12 -25.23 -16.12
CA ASN A 204 -8.51 -26.54 -15.85
C ASN A 204 -7.20 -26.76 -16.64
N PRO A 205 -7.12 -26.47 -17.97
CA PRO A 205 -5.90 -26.71 -18.73
C PRO A 205 -4.67 -25.97 -18.17
N GLU A 206 -4.86 -24.72 -17.72
CA GLU A 206 -3.78 -23.93 -17.12
C GLU A 206 -3.45 -24.41 -15.70
N ARG A 207 -4.44 -24.85 -14.91
CA ARG A 207 -4.18 -25.43 -13.58
C ARG A 207 -3.36 -26.70 -13.68
N ASP A 208 -3.73 -27.62 -14.57
CA ASP A 208 -3.06 -28.90 -14.72
C ASP A 208 -1.60 -28.73 -15.16
N LYS A 209 -1.35 -27.75 -16.04
CA LYS A 209 0.00 -27.35 -16.46
C LYS A 209 0.87 -26.89 -15.28
N HIS A 210 0.31 -26.14 -14.34
CA HIS A 210 1.07 -25.66 -13.18
C HIS A 210 1.16 -26.68 -12.03
N LEU A 211 0.14 -27.52 -11.83
CA LEU A 211 0.14 -28.59 -10.82
C LEU A 211 1.15 -29.68 -11.12
N THR A 212 1.35 -30.02 -12.40
CA THR A 212 2.39 -30.96 -12.81
C THR A 212 3.80 -30.44 -12.49
N THR A 213 4.02 -29.14 -12.58
CA THR A 213 5.31 -28.49 -12.23
C THR A 213 5.57 -28.46 -10.73
N LEU A 214 4.53 -28.49 -9.88
CA LEU A 214 4.69 -28.51 -8.42
C LEU A 214 4.99 -29.90 -7.85
N LYS A 215 4.70 -30.97 -8.61
CA LYS A 215 4.95 -32.36 -8.21
C LYS A 215 6.34 -32.86 -8.59
N SER A 216 7.03 -32.16 -9.49
CA SER A 216 8.41 -32.40 -9.91
C SER A 216 9.41 -31.63 -9.05
#